data_AF-A0AAD4EQI4-F1
#
_entry.id   AF-A0AAD4EQI4-F1
#
_cell.length_a   1.000
_cell.length_b   1.000
_cell.length_c   1.000
_cell.angle_alpha   90.00
_cell.angle_beta   90.00
_cell.angle_gamma   90.00
#
_symmetry.space_group_name_H-M   'P 1'
#
loop_
_entity.id
_entity.type
_entity.pdbx_description
1 polymer ?
#
loop_
_entity_poly.entity_id
_entity_poly.type
_entity_poly.pdbx_seq_one_letter_code
_entity_poly.pdbx_strand_id
1 'polypeptide(L)'
;MAVTAASELRIRLKKETLRLPPLQRLCSDRSIEISPYYDRLKDTVEARFDQWFTEPDIRRKARELDLAYFNATFVNTFPFQTWYPHASFECLLTMTWFTIWIFIWDDGIEDTATVNSDENFDLESLHQQALQYIAFHLGLGDSEVEPVPPTRYCGLFKHAAKPLRTACTVNWRREFYQHLAWYMKCCEVEHQFVRLKCNRYGIAKDVQDDGSLISALREFQ
;
A
#
# COMPACT_ATOMS: atom_id res chain seq x y z
N MET A 1 17.35 30.28 1.74
CA MET A 1 17.73 30.15 0.31
C MET A 1 17.21 28.89 -0.38
N ALA A 2 16.93 27.77 0.31
CA ALA A 2 16.41 26.54 -0.33
C ALA A 2 14.92 26.61 -0.73
N VAL A 3 14.11 27.36 0.02
CA VAL A 3 12.66 27.52 -0.18
C VAL A 3 12.28 28.13 -1.53
N THR A 4 13.08 29.08 -2.01
CA THR A 4 12.84 29.78 -3.29
C THR A 4 13.05 28.85 -4.49
N ALA A 5 14.07 27.99 -4.45
CA ALA A 5 14.40 27.09 -5.55
C ALA A 5 13.32 26.03 -5.83
N ALA A 6 12.72 25.42 -4.80
CA ALA A 6 11.67 24.42 -4.96
C ALA A 6 10.36 25.03 -5.48
N SER A 7 10.04 26.24 -5.02
CA SER A 7 8.85 27.01 -5.42
C SER A 7 8.97 27.49 -6.87
N GLU A 8 10.14 28.01 -7.25
CA GLU A 8 10.47 28.39 -8.62
C GLU A 8 10.46 27.17 -9.57
N LEU A 9 11.03 26.03 -9.14
CA LEU A 9 10.99 24.79 -9.92
C LEU A 9 9.54 24.33 -10.15
N ARG A 10 8.68 24.34 -9.11
CA ARG A 10 7.27 23.98 -9.24
C ARG A 10 6.52 24.90 -10.22
N ILE A 11 6.78 26.20 -10.18
CA ILE A 11 6.17 27.18 -11.10
C ILE A 11 6.66 26.95 -12.54
N ARG A 12 7.95 26.66 -12.72
CA ARG A 12 8.55 26.33 -14.03
C ARG A 12 7.94 25.05 -14.60
N LEU A 13 7.92 23.97 -13.80
CA LEU A 13 7.36 22.68 -14.19
C LEU A 13 5.85 22.72 -14.47
N LYS A 14 5.09 23.62 -13.83
CA LYS A 14 3.66 23.82 -14.13
C LYS A 14 3.39 24.50 -15.47
N LYS A 15 4.35 25.23 -16.02
CA LYS A 15 4.23 25.96 -17.30
C LYS A 15 4.90 25.23 -18.45
N GLU A 16 5.78 24.28 -18.16
CA GLU A 16 6.52 23.50 -19.15
C GLU A 16 5.88 22.12 -19.33
N THR A 17 5.71 21.70 -20.57
CA THR A 17 5.36 20.30 -20.87
C THR A 17 6.59 19.44 -20.64
N LEU A 18 6.62 18.69 -19.54
CA LEU A 18 7.62 17.67 -19.26
C LEU A 18 7.43 16.51 -20.23
N ARG A 19 8.27 16.46 -21.27
CA ARG A 19 8.32 15.30 -22.18
C ARG A 19 9.20 14.23 -21.54
N LEU A 20 8.58 13.35 -20.78
CA LEU A 20 9.25 12.14 -20.35
C LEU A 20 9.52 11.26 -21.57
N PRO A 21 10.75 10.75 -21.77
CA PRO A 21 11.00 9.76 -22.79
C PRO A 21 10.09 8.55 -22.53
N PRO A 22 9.61 7.86 -23.58
CA PRO A 22 8.79 6.67 -23.39
C PRO A 22 9.53 5.68 -22.48
N LEU A 23 8.97 5.36 -21.32
CA LEU A 23 9.57 4.44 -20.35
C LEU A 23 9.81 3.05 -20.98
N GLN A 24 9.06 2.71 -22.03
CA GLN A 24 9.26 1.54 -22.88
C GLN A 24 10.69 1.42 -23.40
N ARG A 25 11.37 2.53 -23.71
CA ARG A 25 12.77 2.50 -24.15
C ARG A 25 13.71 2.05 -23.04
N LEU A 26 13.42 2.41 -21.80
CA LEU A 26 14.17 1.98 -20.61
C LEU A 26 13.92 0.50 -20.27
N CYS A 27 12.89 -0.10 -20.86
CA CYS A 27 12.45 -1.48 -20.62
C CYS A 27 12.51 -2.36 -21.89
N SER A 28 13.20 -1.90 -22.94
CA SER A 28 13.12 -2.50 -24.29
C SER A 28 13.84 -3.84 -24.44
N ASP A 29 14.73 -4.17 -23.51
CA ASP A 29 15.47 -5.43 -23.41
C ASP A 29 14.78 -6.49 -22.53
N ARG A 30 13.57 -6.19 -22.03
CA ARG A 30 12.95 -6.97 -20.96
C ARG A 30 11.89 -7.92 -21.51
N SER A 31 12.09 -9.21 -21.28
CA SER A 31 11.05 -10.22 -21.46
C SER A 31 9.99 -10.05 -20.37
N ILE A 32 8.74 -9.85 -20.79
CA ILE A 32 7.58 -9.97 -19.91
C ILE A 32 7.16 -11.44 -19.94
N GLU A 33 7.12 -12.08 -18.78
CA GLU A 33 6.54 -13.41 -18.63
C GLU A 33 5.26 -13.31 -17.79
N ILE A 34 4.26 -14.10 -18.15
CA ILE A 34 2.98 -14.16 -17.46
C ILE A 34 2.78 -15.59 -16.97
N SER A 35 2.39 -15.74 -15.71
CA SER A 35 2.06 -17.05 -15.14
C SER A 35 0.97 -17.76 -15.96
N PRO A 36 1.09 -19.07 -16.20
CA PRO A 36 0.03 -19.85 -16.87
C PRO A 36 -1.28 -19.88 -16.07
N TYR A 37 -1.26 -19.44 -14.81
CA TYR A 37 -2.44 -19.37 -13.95
C TYR A 37 -3.17 -18.03 -13.96
N TYR A 38 -2.74 -17.05 -14.76
CA TYR A 38 -3.31 -15.69 -14.75
C TYR A 38 -4.83 -15.69 -14.95
N ASP A 39 -5.35 -16.34 -15.98
CA ASP A 39 -6.80 -16.31 -16.26
C ASP A 39 -7.60 -16.87 -15.08
N ARG A 40 -7.17 -18.02 -14.54
CA ARG A 40 -7.78 -18.64 -13.35
C ARG A 40 -7.70 -17.72 -12.13
N LEU A 41 -6.57 -17.03 -11.94
CA LEU A 41 -6.34 -16.10 -10.83
C LEU A 41 -7.28 -14.90 -10.94
N LYS A 42 -7.39 -14.32 -12.14
CA LYS A 42 -8.27 -13.20 -12.43
C LYS A 42 -9.73 -13.54 -12.12
N ASP A 43 -10.24 -14.64 -12.66
CA ASP A 43 -11.61 -15.09 -12.41
C ASP A 43 -11.88 -15.29 -10.90
N THR A 44 -10.90 -15.89 -10.20
CA THR A 44 -11.00 -16.12 -8.75
C THR A 44 -11.06 -14.82 -7.96
N VAL A 45 -10.27 -13.83 -8.36
CA VAL A 45 -10.17 -12.51 -7.72
C VAL A 45 -11.41 -11.67 -8.00
N GLU A 46 -11.83 -11.58 -9.25
CA GLU A 46 -12.99 -10.78 -9.64
C GLU A 46 -14.29 -11.29 -9.01
N ALA A 47 -14.45 -12.62 -8.89
CA ALA A 47 -15.59 -13.21 -8.20
C ALA A 47 -15.68 -12.81 -6.70
N ARG A 48 -14.55 -12.43 -6.08
CA ARG A 48 -14.52 -11.93 -4.71
C ARG A 48 -14.79 -10.43 -4.61
N PHE A 49 -14.47 -9.65 -5.64
CA PHE A 49 -14.73 -8.20 -5.62
C PHE A 49 -16.21 -7.88 -5.48
N ASP A 50 -17.09 -8.65 -6.11
CA ASP A 50 -18.54 -8.47 -5.95
C ASP A 50 -19.04 -8.79 -4.53
N GLN A 51 -18.29 -9.62 -3.78
CA GLN A 51 -18.64 -9.99 -2.40
C GLN A 51 -18.04 -9.01 -1.38
N TRP A 52 -16.84 -8.52 -1.63
CA TRP A 52 -16.06 -7.73 -0.66
C TRP A 52 -16.33 -6.23 -0.75
N PHE A 53 -16.67 -5.73 -1.94
CA PHE A 53 -16.88 -4.31 -2.18
C PHE A 53 -18.32 -4.06 -2.55
N THR A 54 -19.03 -3.33 -1.70
CA THR A 54 -20.41 -2.90 -1.97
C THR A 54 -20.43 -1.67 -2.87
N GLU A 55 -19.37 -0.88 -2.87
CA GLU A 55 -19.23 0.39 -3.59
C GLU A 55 -18.84 0.13 -5.05
N PRO A 56 -19.62 0.66 -6.02
CA PRO A 56 -19.34 0.45 -7.44
C PRO A 56 -18.01 1.08 -7.88
N ASP A 57 -17.62 2.22 -7.31
CA ASP A 57 -16.38 2.91 -7.67
C ASP A 57 -15.14 2.15 -7.21
N ILE A 58 -15.16 1.60 -5.99
CA ILE A 58 -14.06 0.77 -5.45
C ILE A 58 -13.96 -0.53 -6.24
N ARG A 59 -15.10 -1.17 -6.59
CA ARG A 59 -15.11 -2.34 -7.48
C ARG A 59 -14.50 -2.02 -8.84
N ARG A 60 -14.87 -0.88 -9.44
CA ARG A 60 -14.33 -0.45 -10.74
C ARG A 60 -12.82 -0.24 -10.65
N LYS A 61 -12.34 0.53 -9.67
CA LYS A 61 -10.91 0.78 -9.44
C LYS A 61 -10.14 -0.53 -9.23
N ALA A 62 -10.67 -1.44 -8.40
CA ALA A 62 -10.05 -2.74 -8.14
C ALA A 62 -9.91 -3.61 -9.41
N ARG A 63 -10.91 -3.57 -10.31
CA ARG A 63 -10.85 -4.26 -11.62
C ARG A 63 -9.87 -3.58 -12.58
N GLU A 64 -9.86 -2.25 -12.63
CA GLU A 64 -8.97 -1.48 -13.50
C GLU A 64 -7.48 -1.66 -13.13
N LEU A 65 -7.17 -1.87 -11.86
CA LEU A 65 -5.81 -2.13 -11.39
C LEU A 65 -5.26 -3.50 -11.83
N ASP A 66 -6.13 -4.46 -12.17
CA ASP A 66 -5.80 -5.86 -12.51
C ASP A 66 -4.69 -6.43 -11.61
N LEU A 67 -4.95 -6.49 -10.29
CA LEU A 67 -3.96 -6.94 -9.31
C LEU A 67 -3.59 -8.43 -9.48
N ALA A 68 -4.42 -9.20 -10.18
CA ALA A 68 -4.08 -10.56 -10.63
C ALA A 68 -2.95 -10.52 -11.67
N TYR A 69 -3.06 -9.65 -12.68
CA TYR A 69 -2.01 -9.43 -13.67
C TYR A 69 -0.73 -8.92 -13.01
N PHE A 70 -0.87 -7.94 -12.10
CA PHE A 70 0.26 -7.40 -11.34
C PHE A 70 1.06 -8.51 -10.63
N ASN A 71 0.39 -9.45 -9.96
CA ASN A 71 1.07 -10.55 -9.26
C ASN A 71 1.50 -11.71 -10.17
N ALA A 72 0.82 -11.93 -11.28
CA ALA A 72 1.11 -13.01 -12.23
C ALA A 72 2.24 -12.66 -13.20
N THR A 73 2.70 -11.41 -13.25
CA THR A 73 3.67 -10.95 -14.24
C THR A 73 5.08 -10.84 -13.67
N PHE A 74 6.05 -11.39 -14.40
CA PHE A 74 7.46 -11.10 -14.17
C PHE A 74 7.85 -9.88 -14.98
N VAL A 75 8.39 -8.88 -14.30
CA VAL A 75 9.08 -7.76 -14.91
C VAL A 75 10.52 -7.79 -14.39
N ASN A 76 11.47 -8.12 -15.27
CA ASN A 76 12.90 -7.99 -14.98
C ASN A 76 13.31 -6.51 -14.97
N THR A 77 12.79 -5.74 -14.01
CA THR A 77 13.15 -4.36 -13.81
C THR A 77 14.15 -4.29 -12.68
N PHE A 78 15.43 -4.01 -12.93
CA PHE A 78 16.28 -3.54 -11.84
C PHE A 78 15.83 -2.12 -11.45
N PRO A 79 15.62 -1.77 -10.17
CA PRO A 79 15.85 -2.58 -8.96
C PRO A 79 14.65 -3.43 -8.50
N PHE A 80 13.48 -3.26 -9.11
CA PHE A 80 12.23 -3.95 -8.80
C PHE A 80 12.11 -5.33 -9.48
N GLN A 81 12.82 -6.34 -8.98
CA GLN A 81 12.53 -7.73 -9.34
C GLN A 81 11.16 -8.11 -8.76
N THR A 82 10.13 -8.17 -9.59
CA THR A 82 8.77 -8.60 -9.21
C THR A 82 8.10 -9.19 -10.46
N TRP A 83 7.28 -10.25 -10.49
CA TRP A 83 6.70 -11.14 -9.47
C TRP A 83 7.00 -12.61 -9.78
N TYR A 84 6.17 -13.55 -9.31
CA TYR A 84 6.41 -14.98 -9.25
C TYR A 84 5.73 -15.74 -10.41
N PRO A 85 6.14 -15.60 -11.69
CA PRO A 85 5.45 -16.22 -12.83
C PRO A 85 5.36 -17.74 -12.69
N HIS A 86 6.36 -18.33 -12.02
CA HIS A 86 6.49 -19.76 -11.78
C HIS A 86 6.00 -20.20 -10.39
N ALA A 87 5.44 -19.30 -9.57
CA ALA A 87 4.85 -19.72 -8.31
C ALA A 87 3.63 -20.61 -8.56
N SER A 88 3.33 -21.45 -7.57
CA SER A 88 2.08 -22.19 -7.57
C SER A 88 0.90 -21.22 -7.54
N PHE A 89 -0.25 -21.69 -8.03
CA PHE A 89 -1.49 -20.93 -7.99
C PHE A 89 -1.84 -20.44 -6.57
N GLU A 90 -1.60 -21.27 -5.56
CA GLU A 90 -1.89 -20.97 -4.16
C GLU A 90 -1.01 -19.82 -3.64
N CYS A 91 0.27 -19.82 -4.00
CA CYS A 91 1.19 -18.74 -3.66
C CYS A 91 0.77 -17.44 -4.36
N LEU A 92 0.48 -17.50 -5.66
CA LEU A 92 0.01 -16.33 -6.43
C LEU A 92 -1.29 -15.76 -5.87
N LEU A 93 -2.24 -16.63 -5.52
CA LEU A 93 -3.51 -16.24 -4.93
C LEU A 93 -3.31 -15.57 -3.57
N THR A 94 -2.43 -16.12 -2.73
CA THR A 94 -2.07 -15.53 -1.42
C THR A 94 -1.45 -14.15 -1.58
N MET A 95 -0.49 -14.01 -2.49
CA MET A 95 0.14 -12.72 -2.79
C MET A 95 -0.87 -11.73 -3.34
N THR A 96 -1.78 -12.17 -4.22
CA THR A 96 -2.81 -11.29 -4.77
C THR A 96 -3.77 -10.79 -3.69
N TRP A 97 -4.20 -11.64 -2.75
CA TRP A 97 -4.99 -11.18 -1.59
C TRP A 97 -4.23 -10.19 -0.73
N PHE A 98 -2.94 -10.41 -0.51
CA PHE A 98 -2.10 -9.50 0.24
C PHE A 98 -1.96 -8.15 -0.48
N THR A 99 -1.72 -8.15 -1.79
CA THR A 99 -1.64 -6.94 -2.60
C THR A 99 -2.97 -6.19 -2.61
N ILE A 100 -4.09 -6.87 -2.78
CA ILE A 100 -5.42 -6.23 -2.69
C ILE A 100 -5.56 -5.52 -1.35
N TRP A 101 -5.21 -6.21 -0.25
CA TRP A 101 -5.26 -5.60 1.08
C TRP A 101 -4.35 -4.39 1.22
N ILE A 102 -3.09 -4.44 0.74
CA ILE A 102 -2.15 -3.33 0.91
C ILE A 102 -2.58 -2.09 0.13
N PHE A 103 -3.09 -2.26 -1.10
CA PHE A 103 -3.59 -1.13 -1.91
C PHE A 103 -4.83 -0.49 -1.27
N ILE A 104 -5.74 -1.28 -0.72
CA ILE A 104 -6.94 -0.75 -0.07
C ILE A 104 -6.61 -0.12 1.28
N TRP A 105 -5.64 -0.67 2.00
CA TRP A 105 -5.14 -0.07 3.22
C TRP A 105 -4.56 1.32 2.93
N ASP A 106 -3.70 1.44 1.92
CA ASP A 106 -3.09 2.70 1.50
C ASP A 106 -4.15 3.73 1.09
N ASP A 107 -5.02 3.39 0.12
CA ASP A 107 -6.14 4.23 -0.32
C ASP A 107 -7.09 4.58 0.83
N GLY A 108 -7.38 3.62 1.70
CA GLY A 108 -8.33 3.78 2.80
C GLY A 108 -7.82 4.74 3.87
N ILE A 109 -6.50 4.78 4.12
CA ILE A 109 -5.93 5.79 4.99
C ILE A 109 -5.87 7.15 4.27
N GLU A 110 -5.56 7.21 2.97
CA GLU A 110 -5.60 8.46 2.21
C GLU A 110 -7.01 9.08 2.20
N ASP A 111 -8.04 8.29 1.91
CA ASP A 111 -9.45 8.73 1.91
C ASP A 111 -9.90 9.14 3.31
N THR A 112 -9.53 8.41 4.37
CA THR A 112 -9.86 8.82 5.74
C THR A 112 -9.05 10.02 6.23
N ALA A 113 -7.81 10.20 5.77
CA ALA A 113 -6.98 11.36 6.06
C ALA A 113 -7.42 12.62 5.32
N THR A 114 -8.07 12.49 4.16
CA THR A 114 -8.59 13.61 3.36
C THR A 114 -10.04 13.96 3.68
N VAL A 115 -10.89 12.98 4.01
CA VAL A 115 -12.32 13.18 4.31
C VAL A 115 -12.55 13.56 5.78
N ASN A 116 -11.75 13.03 6.72
CA ASN A 116 -11.84 13.38 8.15
C ASN A 116 -10.72 14.32 8.55
N SER A 117 -10.79 15.57 8.08
CA SER A 117 -10.05 16.71 8.66
C SER A 117 -10.58 17.11 10.05
N ASP A 118 -11.32 16.23 10.73
CA ASP A 118 -11.70 16.41 12.12
C ASP A 118 -10.49 16.15 13.01
N GLU A 119 -10.26 17.05 13.97
CA GLU A 119 -9.15 17.02 14.93
C GLU A 119 -9.08 15.74 15.80
N ASN A 120 -10.10 14.86 15.72
CA ASN A 120 -10.29 13.67 16.54
C ASN A 120 -10.03 12.32 15.83
N PHE A 121 -9.57 12.29 14.57
CA PHE A 121 -9.25 11.01 13.93
C PHE A 121 -7.93 10.43 14.48
N ASP A 122 -8.07 9.48 15.39
CA ASP A 122 -6.98 8.74 16.03
C ASP A 122 -6.41 7.66 15.09
N LEU A 123 -5.52 8.10 14.21
CA LEU A 123 -4.80 7.24 13.26
C LEU A 123 -3.92 6.21 14.01
N GLU A 124 -3.37 6.59 15.16
CA GLU A 124 -2.53 5.71 15.97
C GLU A 124 -3.35 4.52 16.48
N SER A 125 -4.54 4.76 17.02
CA SER A 125 -5.45 3.70 17.46
C SER A 125 -5.92 2.81 16.30
N LEU A 126 -6.19 3.39 15.12
CA LEU A 126 -6.54 2.60 13.93
C LEU A 126 -5.40 1.67 13.52
N HIS A 127 -4.15 2.16 13.50
CA HIS A 127 -2.96 1.36 13.21
C HIS A 127 -2.75 0.26 14.26
N GLN A 128 -2.88 0.58 15.54
CA GLN A 128 -2.76 -0.40 16.62
C GLN A 128 -3.81 -1.51 16.51
N GLN A 129 -5.07 -1.16 16.26
CA GLN A 129 -6.15 -2.14 16.07
C GLN A 129 -5.91 -3.02 14.84
N ALA A 130 -5.45 -2.45 13.73
CA ALA A 130 -5.12 -3.20 12.53
C ALA A 130 -3.94 -4.17 12.76
N LEU A 131 -2.91 -3.74 13.50
CA LEU A 131 -1.78 -4.60 13.86
C LEU A 131 -2.20 -5.76 14.78
N GLN A 132 -3.08 -5.52 15.74
CA GLN A 132 -3.65 -6.58 16.58
C GLN A 132 -4.42 -7.61 15.74
N TYR A 133 -5.22 -7.14 14.78
CA TYR A 133 -5.95 -8.01 13.85
C TYR A 133 -5.00 -8.86 12.99
N ILE A 134 -3.95 -8.24 12.43
CA ILE A 134 -2.91 -8.91 11.66
C ILE A 134 -2.19 -9.97 12.51
N ALA A 135 -1.76 -9.61 13.72
CA ALA A 135 -1.06 -10.52 14.63
C ALA A 135 -1.92 -11.74 14.99
N PHE A 136 -3.22 -11.54 15.23
CA PHE A 136 -4.16 -12.63 15.49
C PHE A 136 -4.24 -13.60 14.29
N HIS A 137 -4.44 -13.09 13.08
CA HIS A 137 -4.59 -13.95 11.90
C HIS A 137 -3.28 -14.63 11.48
N LEU A 138 -2.14 -14.01 11.75
CA LEU A 138 -0.83 -14.65 11.62
C LEU A 138 -0.55 -15.67 12.73
N GLY A 139 -1.41 -15.80 13.74
CA GLY A 139 -1.22 -16.72 14.87
C GLY A 139 -0.02 -16.34 15.74
N LEU A 140 0.19 -15.04 15.93
CA LEU A 140 1.23 -14.46 16.77
C LEU A 140 0.67 -13.85 18.07
N GLY A 141 -0.65 -13.65 18.15
CA GLY A 141 -1.32 -13.15 19.35
C GLY A 141 -1.73 -14.28 20.30
N ASP A 142 -1.83 -13.95 21.58
CA ASP A 142 -2.23 -14.87 22.66
C ASP A 142 -3.76 -14.98 22.83
N SER A 143 -4.52 -14.13 22.13
CA SER A 143 -5.99 -14.14 22.19
C SER A 143 -6.57 -15.32 21.40
N GLU A 144 -7.52 -16.03 22.01
CA GLU A 144 -8.34 -17.04 21.32
C GLU A 144 -9.52 -16.40 20.56
N VAL A 145 -9.89 -15.17 20.92
CA VAL A 145 -11.00 -14.43 20.32
C VAL A 145 -10.47 -13.54 19.20
N GLU A 146 -11.10 -13.61 18.02
CA GLU A 146 -10.79 -12.75 16.86
C GLU A 146 -11.08 -11.29 17.21
N PRO A 147 -10.08 -10.39 17.14
CA PRO A 147 -10.30 -8.96 17.32
C PRO A 147 -11.25 -8.42 16.25
N VAL A 148 -12.05 -7.41 16.58
CA VAL A 148 -12.87 -6.72 15.59
C VAL A 148 -11.94 -5.91 14.67
N PRO A 149 -12.01 -6.05 13.33
CA PRO A 149 -11.18 -5.27 12.44
C PRO A 149 -11.61 -3.80 12.49
N PRO A 150 -10.66 -2.83 12.52
CA PRO A 150 -11.00 -1.41 12.66
C PRO A 150 -11.79 -0.87 11.47
N THR A 151 -11.62 -1.48 10.30
CA THR A 151 -12.48 -1.25 9.13
C THR A 151 -12.79 -2.58 8.47
N ARG A 152 -13.89 -2.64 7.70
CA ARG A 152 -14.24 -3.84 6.91
C ARG A 152 -13.11 -4.26 5.96
N TYR A 153 -12.30 -3.32 5.49
CA TYR A 153 -11.19 -3.58 4.58
C TYR A 153 -9.98 -4.19 5.31
N CYS A 154 -9.72 -3.78 6.55
CA CYS A 154 -8.75 -4.46 7.40
C CYS A 154 -9.11 -5.94 7.58
N GLY A 155 -10.41 -6.23 7.65
CA GLY A 155 -10.97 -7.58 7.70
C GLY A 155 -10.59 -8.47 6.50
N LEU A 156 -10.17 -7.90 5.37
CA LEU A 156 -9.76 -8.68 4.20
C LEU A 156 -8.40 -9.37 4.39
N PHE A 157 -7.55 -8.87 5.30
CA PHE A 157 -6.23 -9.43 5.55
C PHE A 157 -6.27 -10.93 5.89
N LYS A 158 -7.32 -11.39 6.57
CA LYS A 158 -7.48 -12.81 6.96
C LYS A 158 -7.39 -13.78 5.77
N HIS A 159 -7.76 -13.33 4.57
CA HIS A 159 -7.70 -14.14 3.35
C HIS A 159 -6.26 -14.39 2.90
N ALA A 160 -5.37 -13.41 3.06
CA ALA A 160 -3.94 -13.56 2.83
C ALA A 160 -3.24 -14.28 4.00
N ALA A 161 -3.67 -14.02 5.24
CA ALA A 161 -3.05 -14.58 6.43
C ALA A 161 -3.27 -16.09 6.58
N LYS A 162 -4.42 -16.62 6.15
CA LYS A 162 -4.73 -18.05 6.29
C LYS A 162 -3.69 -18.95 5.58
N PRO A 163 -3.38 -18.76 4.28
CA PRO A 163 -2.32 -19.52 3.63
C PRO A 163 -0.94 -19.30 4.26
N LEU A 164 -0.59 -18.06 4.63
CA LEU A 164 0.68 -17.75 5.31
C LEU A 164 0.82 -18.50 6.64
N ARG A 165 -0.27 -18.61 7.42
CA ARG A 165 -0.32 -19.36 8.68
C ARG A 165 -0.10 -20.86 8.48
N THR A 166 -0.63 -21.41 7.39
CA THR A 166 -0.50 -22.84 7.08
C THR A 166 0.87 -23.18 6.51
N ALA A 167 1.43 -22.34 5.64
CA ALA A 167 2.65 -22.64 4.91
C ALA A 167 3.94 -22.17 5.62
N CYS A 168 3.89 -21.12 6.44
CA CYS A 168 5.09 -20.49 7.00
C CYS A 168 5.31 -20.84 8.48
N THR A 169 6.58 -20.93 8.86
CA THR A 169 6.99 -21.09 10.26
C THR A 169 6.60 -19.87 11.10
N VAL A 170 6.53 -20.05 12.43
CA VAL A 170 6.24 -18.93 13.36
C VAL A 170 7.25 -17.80 13.19
N ASN A 171 8.53 -18.11 12.99
CA ASN A 171 9.58 -17.11 12.81
C ASN A 171 9.36 -16.28 11.54
N TRP A 172 9.07 -16.92 10.41
CA TRP A 172 8.75 -16.19 9.16
C TRP A 172 7.54 -15.28 9.31
N ARG A 173 6.52 -15.74 10.03
CA ARG A 173 5.32 -14.93 10.30
C ARG A 173 5.63 -13.71 11.17
N ARG A 174 6.53 -13.86 12.15
CA ARG A 174 7.00 -12.77 13.00
C ARG A 174 7.78 -11.72 12.22
N GLU A 175 8.71 -12.14 11.36
CA GLU A 175 9.46 -11.23 10.48
C GLU A 175 8.52 -10.49 9.53
N PHE A 176 7.58 -11.22 8.90
CA PHE A 176 6.56 -10.62 8.04
C PHE A 176 5.70 -9.58 8.79
N TYR A 177 5.28 -9.90 10.01
CA TYR A 177 4.56 -8.96 10.88
C TYR A 177 5.39 -7.71 11.20
N GLN A 178 6.68 -7.85 11.50
CA GLN A 178 7.56 -6.72 11.79
C GLN A 178 7.71 -5.79 10.57
N HIS A 179 7.85 -6.34 9.37
CA HIS A 179 7.88 -5.55 8.14
C HIS A 179 6.56 -4.82 7.90
N LEU A 180 5.41 -5.44 8.19
CA LEU A 180 4.10 -4.78 8.10
C LEU A 180 3.94 -3.67 9.13
N ALA A 181 4.36 -3.91 10.37
CA ALA A 181 4.35 -2.89 11.42
C ALA A 181 5.22 -1.70 11.05
N TRP A 182 6.38 -1.95 10.46
CA TRP A 182 7.25 -0.90 9.94
C TRP A 182 6.60 -0.11 8.80
N TYR A 183 6.04 -0.80 7.80
CA TYR A 183 5.31 -0.16 6.69
C TYR A 183 4.17 0.73 7.20
N MET A 184 3.32 0.22 8.09
CA MET A 184 2.21 1.00 8.66
C MET A 184 2.71 2.19 9.48
N LYS A 185 3.86 2.08 10.15
CA LYS A 185 4.48 3.21 10.84
C LYS A 185 4.98 4.26 9.85
N CYS A 186 5.56 3.85 8.71
CA CYS A 186 5.94 4.77 7.64
C CYS A 186 4.70 5.51 7.07
N CYS A 187 3.60 4.80 6.84
CA CYS A 187 2.32 5.43 6.43
C CYS A 187 1.86 6.46 7.47
N GLU A 188 2.00 6.18 8.77
CA GLU A 188 1.63 7.13 9.83
C GLU A 188 2.42 8.45 9.73
N VAL A 189 3.74 8.35 9.54
CA VAL A 189 4.64 9.49 9.40
C VAL A 189 4.30 10.29 8.14
N GLU A 190 4.05 9.60 7.02
CA GLU A 190 3.61 10.23 5.78
C GLU A 190 2.29 10.98 5.97
N HIS A 191 1.30 10.37 6.60
CA HIS A 191 0.02 11.02 6.88
C HIS A 191 0.16 12.21 7.83
N GLN A 192 0.98 12.11 8.88
CA GLN A 192 1.26 13.25 9.75
C GLN A 192 1.90 14.40 8.96
N PHE A 193 2.85 14.10 8.08
CA PHE A 193 3.47 15.12 7.23
C PHE A 193 2.48 15.74 6.24
N VAL A 194 1.64 14.94 5.57
CA VAL A 194 0.61 15.41 4.64
C VAL A 194 -0.43 16.25 5.39
N ARG A 195 -0.93 15.80 6.55
CA ARG A 195 -1.85 16.55 7.42
C ARG A 195 -1.24 17.87 7.89
N LEU A 196 0.01 17.86 8.36
CA LEU A 196 0.70 19.08 8.77
C LEU A 196 0.88 20.04 7.60
N LYS A 197 1.13 19.54 6.38
CA LYS A 197 1.15 20.39 5.18
C LYS A 197 -0.24 20.92 4.83
N CYS A 198 -1.29 20.12 4.91
CA CYS A 198 -2.66 20.57 4.65
C CYS A 198 -3.14 21.60 5.68
N ASN A 199 -2.80 21.44 6.97
CA ASN A 199 -3.13 22.40 8.03
C ASN A 199 -2.26 23.66 7.98
N ARG A 200 -0.96 23.55 7.64
CA ARG A 200 -0.04 24.69 7.57
C ARG A 200 -0.15 25.49 6.27
N TYR A 201 -0.70 24.88 5.20
CA TYR A 201 -0.86 25.49 3.88
C TYR A 201 -2.28 25.41 3.35
N GLY A 202 -3.30 25.54 4.22
CA GLY A 202 -4.71 25.53 3.84
C GLY A 202 -4.87 26.20 2.48
N ILE A 203 -5.26 25.41 1.46
CA ILE A 203 -4.92 25.66 0.05
C ILE A 203 -5.34 27.07 -0.39
N ALA A 204 -4.43 28.01 -0.18
CA ALA A 204 -4.02 29.09 -1.03
C ALA A 204 -2.48 28.98 -1.07
N LYS A 205 -1.96 28.86 -2.30
CA LYS A 205 -0.54 28.61 -2.62
C LYS A 205 0.39 29.60 -1.90
N ASP A 206 1.35 29.10 -1.13
CA ASP A 206 2.81 29.33 -1.31
C ASP A 206 3.59 28.85 -0.06
N VAL A 207 4.74 28.19 -0.28
CA VAL A 207 5.49 27.42 0.73
C VAL A 207 6.66 28.22 1.31
N GLN A 208 6.82 28.18 2.64
CA GLN A 208 8.07 28.47 3.35
C GLN A 208 8.47 27.27 4.22
N ASP A 209 9.45 26.50 3.74
CA ASP A 209 9.96 25.26 4.35
C ASP A 209 11.03 25.59 5.41
N ASP A 210 10.77 25.30 6.70
CA ASP A 210 11.78 25.34 7.76
C ASP A 210 12.36 23.93 7.94
N GLY A 211 13.70 23.83 8.04
CA GLY A 211 14.47 22.59 7.98
C GLY A 211 14.29 21.59 9.14
N SER A 212 13.15 21.55 9.81
CA SER A 212 12.83 20.61 10.89
C SER A 212 12.89 19.13 10.48
N LEU A 213 12.60 18.78 9.22
CA LEU A 213 12.52 17.38 8.77
C LEU A 213 13.86 16.66 8.62
N ILE A 214 14.94 17.39 8.32
CA ILE A 214 16.27 16.78 8.23
C ILE A 214 16.79 16.41 9.62
N SER A 215 16.33 17.10 10.66
CA SER A 215 16.68 16.81 12.05
C SER A 215 15.98 15.55 12.57
N ALA A 216 14.68 15.39 12.28
CA ALA A 216 13.91 14.22 12.72
C ALA A 216 14.40 12.89 12.11
N LEU A 217 14.92 12.92 10.87
CA LEU A 217 15.48 11.74 10.21
C LEU A 217 16.91 11.40 10.66
N ARG A 218 17.62 12.31 11.34
CA ARG A 218 18.99 12.08 11.83
C ARG A 218 19.05 11.50 13.25
N GLU A 219 17.97 11.56 14.01
CA GLU A 219 17.91 11.00 15.37
C GLU A 219 17.66 9.47 15.41
N PHE A 220 17.47 8.82 14.25
CA PHE A 220 17.15 7.39 14.13
C PHE A 220 18.17 6.56 13.34
N GLN A 221 19.41 7.04 13.19
CA GLN A 221 20.57 6.24 12.76
C GLN A 221 21.49 5.95 13.95
#